data_AF-A0A7S1QQH9-F1
#
_entry.id   AF-A0A7S1QQH9-F1
#
_cell.length_a   1.000
_cell.length_b   1.000
_cell.length_c   1.000
_cell.angle_alpha   90.00
_cell.angle_beta   90.00
_cell.angle_gamma   90.00
#
_symmetry.space_group_name_H-M   'P 1'
#
loop_
_entity.id
_entity.type
_entity.pdbx_description
1 polymer ?
#
loop_
_entity_poly.entity_id
_entity_poly.type
_entity_poly.pdbx_seq_one_letter_code
_entity_poly.pdbx_strand_id
1 'polypeptide(L)'
;GGAAPSFGPGPGGAAPSIGQGPGAAGHHGNSLGKQPFLMIQLASSLVYVVLALCFGFIYHKFVRTEAVPEGSHLKPPGLDSMSTNDFHFRMFDCEGCCSRDFAICACGWCCMGLRWADTLSQSKAKLSVSFWSLLLLSTICFGLDELTFGASVVVFTITAIICRQRLRQAFFLEHSTASSICKDCLIWTFCLPCAAVQEAREVEYVSVPSIA
;
A
#
# COMPACT_ATOMS: atom_id res chain seq x y z
N GLY A 1 6.06 -33.65 43.21
CA GLY A 1 6.55 -35.00 42.91
C GLY A 1 6.05 -35.38 41.53
N GLY A 2 6.95 -35.47 40.56
CA GLY A 2 6.64 -35.83 39.17
C GLY A 2 7.94 -36.17 38.48
N ALA A 3 8.22 -37.47 38.38
CA ALA A 3 9.46 -38.02 37.86
C ALA A 3 9.49 -37.90 36.32
N ALA A 4 10.59 -37.37 35.79
CA ALA A 4 10.90 -37.36 34.37
C ALA A 4 11.56 -38.70 33.97
N PRO A 5 11.25 -39.27 32.79
CA PRO A 5 11.93 -40.47 32.31
C PRO A 5 13.28 -40.15 31.65
N SER A 6 14.24 -41.02 31.94
CA SER A 6 15.61 -41.07 31.44
C SER A 6 15.67 -41.59 30.00
N PHE A 7 16.39 -40.87 29.12
CA PHE A 7 16.79 -41.36 27.81
C PHE A 7 18.22 -41.91 27.89
N GLY A 8 18.38 -43.21 27.60
CA GLY A 8 19.68 -43.86 27.46
C GLY A 8 20.24 -43.74 26.03
N PRO A 9 21.57 -43.90 25.84
CA PRO A 9 22.20 -43.85 24.52
C PRO A 9 22.16 -45.21 23.83
N GLY A 10 21.69 -45.23 22.57
CA GLY A 10 21.78 -46.41 21.68
C GLY A 10 23.05 -46.38 20.82
N PRO A 11 23.68 -47.53 20.54
CA PRO A 11 24.96 -47.61 19.82
C PRO A 11 24.80 -47.81 18.30
N GLY A 12 25.80 -47.33 17.57
CA GLY A 12 26.43 -48.03 16.44
C GLY A 12 25.58 -48.34 15.20
N GLY A 13 25.67 -47.49 14.19
CA GLY A 13 25.24 -47.78 12.81
C GLY A 13 26.28 -47.31 11.80
N ALA A 14 26.82 -48.27 11.05
CA ALA A 14 27.99 -48.16 10.19
C ALA A 14 27.88 -47.16 9.02
N ALA A 15 29.04 -46.61 8.64
CA ALA A 15 29.25 -45.80 7.46
C ALA A 15 29.12 -46.62 6.16
N PRO A 16 28.50 -46.08 5.09
CA PRO A 16 28.73 -46.56 3.73
C PRO A 16 29.87 -45.81 3.06
N SER A 17 30.68 -46.61 2.39
CA SER A 17 31.93 -46.32 1.69
C SER A 17 31.79 -45.39 0.49
N ILE A 18 32.85 -44.62 0.33
CA ILE A 18 33.24 -43.76 -0.79
C ILE A 18 33.22 -44.53 -2.11
N GLY A 19 32.38 -44.09 -3.04
CA GLY A 19 32.44 -44.43 -4.47
C GLY A 19 32.76 -43.16 -5.28
N GLN A 20 34.04 -42.91 -5.53
CA GLN A 20 34.49 -41.91 -6.51
C GLN A 20 34.36 -42.49 -7.92
N GLY A 21 33.51 -41.90 -8.75
CA GLY A 21 33.52 -42.09 -10.20
C GLY A 21 33.90 -40.77 -10.89
N PRO A 22 34.94 -40.71 -11.73
CA PRO A 22 35.25 -39.51 -12.51
C PRO A 22 34.44 -39.53 -13.80
N GLY A 23 33.27 -38.90 -13.77
CA GLY A 23 32.44 -38.63 -14.94
C GLY A 23 32.38 -37.14 -15.22
N ALA A 24 33.43 -36.59 -15.84
CA ALA A 24 33.45 -35.23 -16.36
C ALA A 24 32.51 -35.14 -17.58
N ALA A 25 31.21 -34.97 -17.33
CA ALA A 25 30.24 -34.58 -18.35
C ALA A 25 29.96 -33.08 -18.19
N GLY A 26 30.32 -32.30 -19.22
CA GLY A 26 30.29 -30.84 -19.20
C GLY A 26 28.93 -30.27 -18.84
N HIS A 27 28.89 -29.52 -17.73
CA HIS A 27 27.87 -28.51 -17.47
C HIS A 27 28.06 -27.34 -18.45
N HIS A 28 27.65 -27.52 -19.71
CA HIS A 28 27.23 -26.39 -20.52
C HIS A 28 25.89 -25.92 -19.95
N GLY A 29 25.98 -25.02 -18.98
CA GLY A 29 24.83 -24.31 -18.44
C GLY A 29 24.14 -23.57 -19.58
N ASN A 30 22.95 -24.07 -19.95
CA ASN A 30 22.06 -23.40 -20.88
C ASN A 30 21.63 -22.06 -20.28
N SER A 31 22.42 -21.01 -20.53
CA SER A 31 22.13 -19.61 -20.20
C SER A 31 20.97 -19.03 -21.05
N LEU A 32 20.31 -19.86 -21.85
CA LEU A 32 19.27 -19.50 -22.81
C LEU A 32 17.83 -19.57 -22.24
N GLY A 33 17.66 -19.96 -20.98
CA GLY A 33 16.35 -20.06 -20.31
C GLY A 33 15.90 -18.82 -19.52
N LYS A 34 16.78 -17.85 -19.25
CA LYS A 34 16.46 -16.64 -18.45
C LYS A 34 15.97 -15.44 -19.29
N GLN A 35 16.25 -15.44 -20.59
CA GLN A 35 15.86 -14.37 -21.52
C GLN A 35 14.34 -14.20 -21.69
N PRO A 36 13.51 -15.25 -21.85
CA PRO A 36 12.07 -15.04 -22.06
C PRO A 36 11.37 -14.52 -20.81
N PHE A 37 11.81 -14.91 -19.61
CA PHE A 37 11.18 -14.47 -18.35
C PHE A 37 11.33 -12.96 -18.14
N LEU A 38 12.56 -12.42 -18.26
CA LEU A 38 12.79 -10.99 -18.07
C LEU A 38 12.02 -10.14 -19.09
N MET A 39 11.98 -10.56 -20.35
CA MET A 39 11.25 -9.83 -21.40
C MET A 39 9.74 -9.82 -21.15
N ILE A 40 9.16 -10.94 -20.69
CA ILE A 40 7.76 -11.01 -20.29
C ILE A 40 7.49 -10.05 -19.14
N GLN A 41 8.36 -10.02 -18.13
CA GLN A 41 8.19 -9.11 -16.99
C GLN A 41 8.24 -7.65 -17.39
N LEU A 42 9.24 -7.26 -18.19
CA LEU A 42 9.35 -5.89 -18.70
C LEU A 42 8.13 -5.48 -19.55
N ALA A 43 7.62 -6.40 -20.37
CA ALA A 43 6.41 -6.16 -21.15
C ALA A 43 5.16 -5.99 -20.25
N SER A 44 4.98 -6.86 -19.26
CA SER A 44 3.89 -6.77 -18.28
C SER A 44 3.94 -5.46 -17.49
N SER A 45 5.12 -5.07 -16.98
CA SER A 45 5.35 -3.80 -16.29
C SER A 45 5.02 -2.61 -17.19
N LEU A 46 5.45 -2.64 -18.46
CA LEU A 46 5.16 -1.56 -19.41
C LEU A 46 3.65 -1.43 -19.67
N VAL A 47 2.96 -2.55 -19.90
CA VAL A 47 1.50 -2.57 -20.08
C VAL A 47 0.80 -1.99 -18.85
N TYR A 48 1.21 -2.40 -17.65
CA TYR A 48 0.68 -1.87 -16.40
C TYR A 48 0.86 -0.35 -16.29
N VAL A 49 2.07 0.16 -16.56
CA VAL A 49 2.36 1.61 -16.52
C VAL A 49 1.49 2.37 -17.51
N VAL A 50 1.38 1.90 -18.75
CA VAL A 50 0.56 2.54 -19.79
C VAL A 50 -0.91 2.57 -19.37
N LEU A 51 -1.45 1.43 -18.91
CA LEU A 51 -2.84 1.36 -18.45
C LEU A 51 -3.09 2.29 -17.26
N ALA A 52 -2.22 2.29 -16.25
CA ALA A 52 -2.33 3.16 -15.08
C ALA A 52 -2.33 4.65 -15.46
N LEU A 53 -1.48 5.07 -16.40
CA LEU A 53 -1.45 6.43 -16.91
C LEU A 53 -2.69 6.78 -17.73
N CYS A 54 -3.18 5.86 -18.57
CA CYS A 54 -4.43 6.04 -19.32
C CYS A 54 -5.63 6.19 -18.37
N PHE A 55 -5.78 5.31 -17.38
CA PHE A 55 -6.82 5.41 -16.35
C PHE A 55 -6.67 6.70 -15.55
N GLY A 56 -5.45 7.06 -15.16
CA GLY A 56 -5.18 8.31 -14.47
C GLY A 56 -5.56 9.54 -15.27
N PHE A 57 -5.32 9.53 -16.59
CA PHE A 57 -5.73 10.60 -17.49
C PHE A 57 -7.25 10.69 -17.63
N ILE A 58 -7.92 9.56 -17.83
CA ILE A 58 -9.39 9.51 -17.90
C ILE A 58 -9.99 9.99 -16.58
N TYR A 59 -9.50 9.47 -15.45
CA TYR A 59 -9.95 9.86 -14.12
C TYR A 59 -9.75 11.36 -13.88
N HIS A 60 -8.55 11.88 -14.15
CA HIS A 60 -8.25 13.30 -13.98
C HIS A 60 -9.14 14.21 -14.84
N LYS A 61 -9.52 13.75 -16.04
CA LYS A 61 -10.31 14.55 -16.98
C LYS A 61 -11.82 14.48 -16.71
N PHE A 62 -12.33 13.33 -16.29
CA PHE A 62 -13.77 13.07 -16.25
C PHE A 62 -14.35 12.83 -14.86
N VAL A 63 -13.53 12.36 -13.90
CA VAL A 63 -14.02 11.92 -12.57
C VAL A 63 -13.55 12.84 -11.47
N ARG A 64 -12.29 13.29 -11.55
CA ARG A 64 -11.66 14.16 -10.57
C ARG A 64 -12.40 15.49 -10.53
N THR A 65 -13.39 15.54 -9.65
CA THR A 65 -14.13 16.76 -9.36
C THR A 65 -13.26 17.55 -8.39
N GLU A 66 -12.98 18.81 -8.74
CA GLU A 66 -12.32 19.75 -7.82
C GLU A 66 -12.98 19.68 -6.44
N ALA A 67 -12.18 19.81 -5.39
CA ALA A 67 -12.56 19.57 -4.00
C ALA A 67 -14.00 20.01 -3.72
N VAL A 68 -14.81 19.06 -3.25
CA VAL A 68 -16.18 19.31 -2.81
C VAL A 68 -16.18 20.58 -1.94
N PRO A 69 -16.95 21.63 -2.31
CA PRO A 69 -16.94 22.90 -1.59
C PRO A 69 -17.14 22.69 -0.10
N GLU A 70 -16.32 23.37 0.69
CA GLU A 70 -16.39 23.35 2.15
C GLU A 70 -17.82 23.72 2.57
N GLY A 71 -18.54 22.77 3.18
CA GLY A 71 -19.95 22.93 3.56
C GLY A 71 -20.99 22.19 2.70
N SER A 72 -20.59 21.39 1.71
CA SER A 72 -21.57 20.50 1.05
C SER A 72 -22.07 19.41 2.01
N HIS A 73 -23.37 19.10 1.93
CA HIS A 73 -24.12 18.18 2.80
C HIS A 73 -23.72 16.68 2.72
N LEU A 74 -22.52 16.34 2.24
CA LEU A 74 -22.06 14.95 2.11
C LEU A 74 -21.52 14.34 3.41
N LYS A 75 -21.43 15.15 4.48
CA LYS A 75 -20.98 14.70 5.81
C LYS A 75 -21.84 13.51 6.28
N PRO A 76 -21.26 12.38 6.70
CA PRO A 76 -22.02 11.30 7.33
C PRO A 76 -22.82 11.84 8.54
N PRO A 77 -24.08 11.43 8.71
CA PRO A 77 -24.85 11.79 9.90
C PRO A 77 -24.15 11.25 11.16
N GLY A 78 -23.99 12.09 12.18
CA GLY A 78 -23.29 11.71 13.42
C GLY A 78 -21.77 11.84 13.39
N LEU A 79 -21.19 12.35 12.29
CA LEU A 79 -19.80 12.83 12.28
C LEU A 79 -19.73 14.17 13.02
N ASP A 80 -20.15 14.21 14.28
CA ASP A 80 -19.94 15.36 15.14
C ASP A 80 -18.44 15.42 15.47
N SER A 81 -17.87 16.62 15.47
CA SER A 81 -16.46 16.91 15.70
C SER A 81 -16.05 16.64 17.16
N MET A 82 -16.31 15.43 17.65
CA MET A 82 -15.64 14.89 18.82
C MET A 82 -14.17 14.80 18.48
N SER A 83 -13.37 15.58 19.19
CA SER A 83 -11.91 15.56 19.16
C SER A 83 -11.40 14.14 19.41
N THR A 84 -11.26 13.36 18.33
CA THR A 84 -10.55 12.10 18.37
C THR A 84 -9.10 12.38 18.05
N ASN A 85 -8.20 11.86 18.87
CA ASN A 85 -6.76 11.87 18.57
C ASN A 85 -6.41 11.00 17.34
N ASP A 86 -7.39 10.37 16.68
CA ASP A 86 -7.21 9.46 15.54
C ASP A 86 -8.20 9.79 14.42
N PHE A 87 -8.04 9.16 13.26
CA PHE A 87 -8.93 9.33 12.10
C PHE A 87 -10.40 9.13 12.47
N HIS A 88 -11.29 9.95 11.92
CA HIS A 88 -12.71 9.88 12.25
C HIS A 88 -13.35 8.59 11.71
N PHE A 89 -12.95 8.18 10.50
CA PHE A 89 -13.40 6.92 9.91
C PHE A 89 -12.59 5.76 10.49
N ARG A 90 -13.25 4.64 10.82
CA ARG A 90 -12.54 3.44 11.31
C ARG A 90 -11.99 2.63 10.14
N MET A 91 -10.92 1.86 10.38
CA MET A 91 -10.18 1.16 9.32
C MET A 91 -11.01 0.15 8.51
N PHE A 92 -11.95 -0.52 9.18
CA PHE A 92 -12.83 -1.53 8.61
C PHE A 92 -14.29 -1.06 8.66
N ASP A 93 -14.49 0.26 8.60
CA ASP A 93 -15.82 0.81 8.54
C ASP A 93 -16.44 0.56 7.16
N CYS A 94 -17.45 -0.31 7.13
CA CYS A 94 -18.18 -0.65 5.92
C CYS A 94 -19.41 0.25 5.70
N GLU A 95 -19.66 1.21 6.58
CA GLU A 95 -20.77 2.14 6.42
C GLU A 95 -20.59 2.94 5.13
N GLY A 96 -21.63 2.98 4.29
CA GLY A 96 -21.61 3.69 3.01
C GLY A 96 -20.82 3.02 1.88
N CYS A 97 -20.09 1.92 2.12
CA CYS A 97 -19.29 1.23 1.08
C CYS A 97 -20.12 0.76 -0.12
N CYS A 98 -21.37 0.35 0.10
CA CYS A 98 -22.28 -0.09 -0.95
C CYS A 98 -23.22 1.01 -1.46
N SER A 99 -23.01 2.26 -1.05
CA SER A 99 -23.84 3.41 -1.45
C SER A 99 -22.96 4.62 -1.77
N ARG A 100 -22.88 5.59 -0.86
CA ARG A 100 -22.17 6.87 -1.05
C ARG A 100 -20.69 6.69 -1.39
N ASP A 101 -20.02 5.77 -0.69
CA ASP A 101 -18.57 5.60 -0.77
C ASP A 101 -18.16 4.52 -1.78
N PHE A 102 -19.10 3.97 -2.55
CA PHE A 102 -18.83 2.89 -3.49
C PHE A 102 -17.69 3.22 -4.47
N ALA A 103 -17.70 4.43 -5.03
CA ALA A 103 -16.63 4.86 -5.93
C ALA A 103 -15.27 4.96 -5.23
N ILE A 104 -15.24 5.44 -3.98
CA ILE A 104 -14.03 5.55 -3.16
C ILE A 104 -13.47 4.16 -2.88
N CYS A 105 -14.32 3.23 -2.44
CA CYS A 105 -13.94 1.87 -2.13
C CYS A 105 -13.51 1.11 -3.39
N ALA A 106 -14.29 1.15 -4.47
CA ALA A 106 -13.94 0.50 -5.72
C ALA A 106 -12.60 1.02 -6.27
N CYS A 107 -12.37 2.35 -6.26
CA CYS A 107 -11.11 2.94 -6.69
C CYS A 107 -9.96 2.60 -5.74
N GLY A 108 -10.19 2.61 -4.43
CA GLY A 108 -9.18 2.24 -3.43
C GLY A 108 -8.73 0.78 -3.52
N TRP A 109 -9.62 -0.14 -3.93
CA TRP A 109 -9.29 -1.56 -4.09
C TRP A 109 -8.75 -1.91 -5.49
N CYS A 110 -9.32 -1.35 -6.55
CA CYS A 110 -8.94 -1.67 -7.93
C CYS A 110 -7.80 -0.79 -8.46
N CYS A 111 -7.66 0.43 -7.95
CA CYS A 111 -6.75 1.45 -8.46
C CYS A 111 -6.13 2.25 -7.29
N MET A 112 -5.61 1.55 -6.30
CA MET A 112 -5.14 2.15 -5.05
C MET A 112 -4.13 3.28 -5.26
N GLY A 113 -3.14 3.11 -6.16
CA GLY A 113 -2.16 4.16 -6.47
C GLY A 113 -2.79 5.43 -7.05
N LEU A 114 -3.83 5.27 -7.89
CA LEU A 114 -4.61 6.38 -8.43
C LEU A 114 -5.38 7.11 -7.32
N ARG A 115 -6.06 6.36 -6.46
CA ARG A 115 -6.85 6.94 -5.36
C ARG A 115 -5.96 7.64 -4.32
N TRP A 116 -4.82 7.04 -3.99
CA TRP A 116 -3.84 7.61 -3.09
C TRP A 116 -3.24 8.91 -3.65
N ALA A 117 -2.89 8.92 -4.94
CA ALA A 117 -2.41 10.12 -5.63
C ALA A 117 -3.45 11.24 -5.63
N ASP A 118 -4.71 10.92 -5.91
CA ASP A 118 -5.82 11.87 -5.86
C ASP A 118 -5.97 12.47 -4.47
N THR A 119 -6.04 11.63 -3.44
CA THR A 119 -6.21 12.01 -2.03
C THR A 119 -5.15 13.00 -1.56
N LEU A 120 -3.85 12.67 -1.74
CA LEU A 120 -2.76 13.50 -1.25
C LEU A 120 -2.53 14.77 -2.07
N SER A 121 -3.04 14.82 -3.29
CA SER A 121 -2.98 16.01 -4.15
C SER A 121 -4.09 17.02 -3.89
N GLN A 122 -5.07 16.69 -3.03
CA GLN A 122 -6.11 17.64 -2.64
C GLN A 122 -5.53 18.73 -1.74
N SER A 123 -6.04 19.96 -1.88
CA SER A 123 -5.61 21.11 -1.09
C SER A 123 -5.79 20.88 0.42
N LYS A 124 -6.85 20.17 0.81
CA LYS A 124 -7.14 19.78 2.21
C LYS A 124 -6.05 18.94 2.85
N ALA A 125 -5.33 18.12 2.06
CA ALA A 125 -4.24 17.30 2.59
C ALA A 125 -3.02 18.15 3.03
N LYS A 126 -2.89 19.40 2.57
CA LYS A 126 -1.77 20.33 2.90
C LYS A 126 -0.35 19.78 2.60
N LEU A 127 -0.23 18.78 1.72
CA LEU A 127 1.07 18.23 1.30
C LEU A 127 1.70 18.99 0.12
N SER A 128 0.91 19.74 -0.66
CA SER A 128 1.35 20.50 -1.84
C SER A 128 2.11 19.67 -2.89
N VAL A 129 1.69 18.42 -3.11
CA VAL A 129 2.29 17.52 -4.11
C VAL A 129 1.35 17.37 -5.31
N SER A 130 1.90 17.39 -6.52
CA SER A 130 1.12 17.19 -7.75
C SER A 130 0.58 15.77 -7.85
N PHE A 131 -0.69 15.65 -8.27
CA PHE A 131 -1.35 14.38 -8.57
C PHE A 131 -0.50 13.48 -9.46
N TRP A 132 0.03 14.03 -10.56
CA TRP A 132 0.81 13.26 -11.53
C TRP A 132 2.12 12.73 -10.96
N SER A 133 2.76 13.47 -10.06
CA SER A 133 3.99 13.01 -9.38
C SER A 133 3.71 11.82 -8.47
N LEU A 134 2.60 11.84 -7.73
CA LEU A 134 2.18 10.75 -6.84
C LEU A 134 1.70 9.52 -7.63
N LEU A 135 0.98 9.74 -8.73
CA LEU A 135 0.54 8.67 -9.62
C LEU A 135 1.74 7.99 -10.27
N LEU A 136 2.72 8.76 -10.77
CA LEU A 136 3.95 8.21 -11.34
C LEU A 136 4.75 7.42 -10.30
N LEU A 137 4.89 7.97 -9.09
CA LEU A 137 5.60 7.28 -8.01
C LEU A 137 4.96 5.92 -7.69
N SER A 138 3.65 5.90 -7.43
CA SER A 138 2.93 4.65 -7.14
C SER A 138 2.98 3.67 -8.32
N THR A 139 2.78 4.16 -9.56
CA THR A 139 2.80 3.35 -10.77
C THR A 139 4.17 2.70 -11.01
N ILE A 140 5.27 3.45 -10.82
CA ILE A 140 6.63 2.92 -10.95
C ILE A 140 6.91 1.89 -9.85
N CYS A 141 6.53 2.19 -8.60
CA CYS A 141 6.73 1.25 -7.51
C CYS A 141 5.99 -0.08 -7.72
N PHE A 142 4.71 -0.06 -8.10
CA PHE A 142 3.98 -1.30 -8.36
C PHE A 142 4.44 -2.00 -9.65
N GLY A 143 4.76 -1.24 -10.69
CA GLY A 143 5.24 -1.81 -11.96
C GLY A 143 6.62 -2.48 -11.84
N LEU A 144 7.46 -2.06 -10.89
CA LEU A 144 8.79 -2.62 -10.64
C LEU A 144 8.82 -3.69 -9.55
N ASP A 145 7.68 -4.07 -8.97
CA ASP A 145 7.62 -4.98 -7.82
C ASP A 145 8.33 -6.31 -8.10
N GLU A 146 7.94 -6.98 -9.19
CA GLU A 146 8.51 -8.27 -9.60
C GLU A 146 10.00 -8.17 -9.96
N LEU A 147 10.43 -7.04 -10.54
CA LEU A 147 11.83 -6.82 -10.93
C LEU A 147 12.73 -6.54 -9.71
N THR A 148 12.16 -5.95 -8.66
CA THR A 148 12.88 -5.52 -7.45
C THR A 148 12.69 -6.47 -6.28
N PHE A 149 12.00 -7.60 -6.50
CA PHE A 149 11.68 -8.59 -5.46
C PHE A 149 11.01 -7.95 -4.22
N GLY A 150 10.03 -7.05 -4.43
CA GLY A 150 9.32 -6.41 -3.32
C GLY A 150 9.92 -5.09 -2.83
N ALA A 151 11.18 -4.77 -3.17
CA ALA A 151 11.84 -3.59 -2.58
C ALA A 151 11.16 -2.27 -2.98
N SER A 152 10.63 -2.18 -4.20
CA SER A 152 9.91 -0.98 -4.66
C SER A 152 8.57 -0.76 -3.95
N VAL A 153 7.85 -1.83 -3.58
CA VAL A 153 6.64 -1.76 -2.75
C VAL A 153 6.97 -1.35 -1.32
N VAL A 154 8.11 -1.78 -0.77
CA VAL A 154 8.59 -1.29 0.54
C VAL A 154 8.85 0.21 0.51
N VAL A 155 9.51 0.72 -0.55
CA VAL A 155 9.73 2.17 -0.74
C VAL A 155 8.40 2.93 -0.83
N PHE A 156 7.44 2.41 -1.59
CA PHE A 156 6.10 2.99 -1.66
C PHE A 156 5.42 3.01 -0.29
N THR A 157 5.45 1.89 0.44
CA THR A 157 4.82 1.74 1.76
C THR A 157 5.40 2.73 2.77
N ILE A 158 6.73 2.88 2.83
CA ILE A 158 7.39 3.88 3.68
C ILE A 158 6.93 5.29 3.30
N THR A 159 6.89 5.58 1.99
CA THR A 159 6.44 6.90 1.51
C THR A 159 4.98 7.17 1.89
N ALA A 160 4.11 6.18 1.74
CA ALA A 160 2.71 6.26 2.12
C ALA A 160 2.53 6.50 3.62
N ILE A 161 3.31 5.83 4.48
CA ILE A 161 3.32 6.06 5.93
C ILE A 161 3.77 7.50 6.27
N ILE A 162 4.83 8.00 5.63
CA ILE A 162 5.29 9.38 5.81
C ILE A 162 4.19 10.37 5.41
N CYS A 163 3.57 10.17 4.25
CA CYS A 163 2.47 10.99 3.77
C CYS A 163 1.26 10.94 4.72
N ARG A 164 0.94 9.77 5.26
CA ARG A 164 -0.14 9.58 6.24
C ARG A 164 0.13 10.30 7.56
N GLN A 165 1.35 10.28 8.07
CA GLN A 165 1.72 11.07 9.26
C GLN A 165 1.59 12.58 9.00
N ARG A 166 1.94 13.05 7.79
CA ARG A 166 1.71 14.45 7.39
C ARG A 166 0.22 14.76 7.25
N LEU A 167 -0.59 13.80 6.79
CA LEU A 167 -2.04 13.94 6.73
C LEU A 167 -2.63 14.06 8.14
N ARG A 168 -2.20 13.21 9.09
CA ARG A 168 -2.58 13.34 10.52
C ARG A 168 -2.26 14.74 11.06
N GLN A 169 -1.08 15.28 10.75
CA GLN A 169 -0.71 16.64 11.13
C GLN A 169 -1.64 17.69 10.48
N ALA A 170 -2.00 17.54 9.21
CA ALA A 170 -2.87 18.48 8.49
C ALA A 170 -4.29 18.57 9.09
N PHE A 171 -4.77 17.46 9.65
CA PHE A 171 -6.08 17.31 10.31
C PHE A 171 -6.03 17.42 11.84
N PHE A 172 -4.90 17.86 12.41
CA PHE A 172 -4.70 18.02 13.86
C PHE A 172 -4.93 16.72 14.67
N LEU A 173 -4.64 15.57 14.07
CA LEU A 173 -4.67 14.26 14.72
C LEU A 173 -3.34 13.97 15.43
N GLU A 174 -3.33 12.97 16.31
CA GLU A 174 -2.10 12.49 16.94
C GLU A 174 -1.15 11.94 15.86
N HIS A 175 0.05 12.50 15.81
CA HIS A 175 1.10 12.19 14.84
C HIS A 175 2.47 12.16 15.53
N SER A 176 3.44 11.53 14.89
CA SER A 176 4.81 11.41 15.41
C SER A 176 4.94 10.72 16.76
N THR A 177 3.94 9.94 17.18
CA THR A 177 4.02 9.08 18.38
C THR A 177 4.36 7.66 17.98
N ALA A 178 4.99 6.89 18.87
CA ALA A 178 5.30 5.49 18.60
C ALA A 178 4.03 4.67 18.28
N SER A 179 2.92 5.00 18.94
CA SER A 179 1.61 4.39 18.70
C SER A 179 1.07 4.72 17.32
N SER A 180 1.07 6.00 16.91
CA SER A 180 0.57 6.42 15.59
C SER A 180 1.38 5.80 14.45
N ILE A 181 2.71 5.80 14.58
CA ILE A 181 3.61 5.22 13.57
C ILE A 181 3.42 3.70 13.49
N CYS A 182 3.36 3.00 14.63
CA CYS A 182 3.15 1.55 14.64
C CYS A 182 1.82 1.16 13.98
N LYS A 183 0.72 1.85 14.33
CA LYS A 183 -0.58 1.66 13.67
C LYS A 183 -0.49 1.86 12.17
N ASP A 184 0.12 2.95 11.73
CA ASP A 184 0.22 3.26 10.30
C ASP A 184 1.08 2.24 9.55
N CYS A 185 2.19 1.77 10.15
CA CYS A 185 3.00 0.66 9.61
C CYS A 185 2.18 -0.62 9.46
N LEU A 186 1.45 -1.02 10.50
CA LEU A 186 0.63 -2.24 10.47
C LEU A 186 -0.42 -2.12 9.36
N ILE A 187 -1.13 -1.01 9.29
CA ILE A 187 -2.24 -0.89 8.35
C ILE A 187 -1.76 -0.80 6.90
N TRP A 188 -0.73 0.00 6.62
CA TRP A 188 -0.14 0.07 5.29
C TRP A 188 0.60 -1.21 4.87
N THR A 189 0.91 -2.13 5.80
CA THR A 189 1.48 -3.44 5.46
C THR A 189 0.41 -4.50 5.24
N PHE A 190 -0.65 -4.51 6.06
CA PHE A 190 -1.65 -5.59 6.07
C PHE A 190 -2.93 -5.28 5.28
N CYS A 191 -3.28 -4.01 5.08
CA CYS A 191 -4.38 -3.62 4.21
C CYS A 191 -4.17 -2.22 3.59
N LEU A 192 -3.28 -2.14 2.59
CA LEU A 192 -3.07 -0.94 1.77
C LEU A 192 -4.38 -0.31 1.25
N PRO A 193 -5.34 -1.07 0.66
CA PRO A 193 -6.56 -0.45 0.14
C PRO A 193 -7.42 0.14 1.27
N CYS A 194 -7.48 -0.49 2.45
CA CYS A 194 -8.18 0.07 3.60
C CYS A 194 -7.57 1.40 4.04
N ALA A 195 -6.23 1.49 4.05
CA ALA A 195 -5.50 2.71 4.37
C ALA A 195 -5.86 3.85 3.40
N ALA A 196 -5.77 3.57 2.10
CA ALA A 196 -6.07 4.55 1.06
C ALA A 196 -7.55 5.00 1.10
N VAL A 197 -8.49 4.08 1.33
CA VAL A 197 -9.93 4.41 1.46
C VAL A 197 -10.21 5.27 2.69
N GLN A 198 -9.59 4.96 3.83
CA GLN A 198 -9.77 5.77 5.03
C GLN A 198 -9.21 7.18 4.85
N GLU A 199 -8.01 7.32 4.28
CA GLU A 199 -7.40 8.63 4.00
C GLU A 199 -8.26 9.46 3.04
N ALA A 200 -8.74 8.81 1.99
CA ALA A 200 -9.67 9.39 1.03
C ALA A 200 -10.94 9.93 1.70
N ARG A 201 -11.58 9.13 2.56
CA ARG A 201 -12.79 9.54 3.30
C ARG A 201 -12.51 10.71 4.23
N GLU A 202 -11.38 10.67 4.95
CA GLU A 202 -10.97 11.76 5.83
C GLU A 202 -10.85 13.06 5.04
N VAL A 203 -10.12 13.04 3.91
CA VAL A 203 -9.91 14.22 3.08
C VAL A 203 -11.20 14.74 2.45
N GLU A 204 -12.08 13.87 1.99
CA GLU A 204 -13.32 14.28 1.33
C GLU A 204 -14.37 14.82 2.32
N TYR A 205 -14.55 14.15 3.46
CA TYR A 205 -15.67 14.40 4.36
C TYR A 205 -15.33 15.22 5.61
N VAL A 206 -14.07 15.27 6.03
CA VAL A 206 -13.66 16.03 7.22
C VAL A 206 -13.21 17.43 6.79
N SER A 207 -13.79 18.44 7.43
CA SER A 207 -13.36 19.83 7.29
C SER A 207 -12.10 20.05 8.10
N VAL A 208 -11.10 20.71 7.50
CA VAL A 208 -9.88 21.09 8.22
C VAL A 208 -10.19 22.36 9.02
N PRO A 209 -9.96 22.42 10.33
CA PRO A 209 -10.16 23.63 11.10
C PRO A 209 -9.35 24.80 10.49
N SER A 210 -10.04 25.87 10.08
CA SER A 210 -9.39 27.13 9.72
C SER A 210 -8.84 27.74 11.00
N ILE A 211 -7.51 27.82 11.13
CA ILE A 211 -6.89 28.64 12.18
C ILE A 211 -7.26 30.08 11.85
N ALA A 212 -8.12 30.69 12.65
CA ALA A 212 -8.46 32.11 12.59
C ALA A 212 -7.29 32.97 13.09
#